data_AF-A0AB73R841-F1
#
_entry.id   AF-A0AB73R841-F1
#
_cell.length_a   1.000
_cell.length_b   1.000
_cell.length_c   1.000
_cell.angle_alpha   90.00
_cell.angle_beta   90.00
_cell.angle_gamma   90.00
#
_symmetry.space_group_name_H-M   'P 1'
#
loop_
_entity.id
_entity.type
_entity.pdbx_description
1 polymer ?
#
loop_
_entity_poly.entity_id
_entity_poly.type
_entity_poly.pdbx_seq_one_letter_code
_entity_poly.pdbx_strand_id
1 'polypeptide(L)' 'MKNKVLEAWFYIVVAMIFTGYSFYLFFETTDISRYGVIGIIFNLVSLKLLYEAYKINKEMKRDEYKIAKRKFLKKS' A
#
# COMPACT_ATOMS: atom_id res chain seq x y z
N MET A 1 -16.56 -1.39 4.95
CA MET A 1 -15.69 -0.19 4.79
C MET A 1 -14.61 -0.13 5.86
N LYS A 2 -14.92 -0.13 7.17
CA LYS A 2 -13.90 -0.05 8.24
C LYS A 2 -12.77 -1.09 8.13
N ASN A 3 -13.09 -2.36 7.87
CA ASN A 3 -12.05 -3.41 7.72
C ASN A 3 -11.16 -3.19 6.49
N LYS A 4 -11.72 -2.75 5.36
CA LYS A 4 -10.96 -2.45 4.13
C LYS A 4 -10.00 -1.25 4.33
N VAL A 5 -10.44 -0.22 5.05
CA VAL A 5 -9.58 0.93 5.40
C VAL A 5 -8.42 0.48 6.28
N LEU A 6 -8.70 -0.33 7.30
CA LEU A 6 -7.68 -0.84 8.21
C LEU A 6 -6.69 -1.74 7.47
N GLU A 7 -7.17 -2.57 6.55
CA GLU A 7 -6.34 -3.42 5.69
C GLU A 7 -5.42 -2.60 4.78
N ALA A 8 -5.94 -1.56 4.11
CA ALA A 8 -5.12 -0.66 3.30
C ALA A 8 -4.07 0.07 4.14
N TRP A 9 -4.44 0.52 5.34
CA TRP A 9 -3.50 1.13 6.29
C TRP A 9 -2.41 0.16 6.73
N PHE A 10 -2.78 -1.08 7.04
CA PHE A 10 -1.83 -2.13 7.40
C PHE A 10 -0.82 -2.37 6.28
N TYR A 11 -1.28 -2.49 5.02
CA TYR A 11 -0.39 -2.66 3.88
C TYR A 11 0.57 -1.47 3.69
N ILE A 12 0.10 -0.24 3.89
CA ILE A 12 0.95 0.96 3.82
C ILE A 12 2.04 0.93 4.90
N VAL A 13 1.67 0.63 6.16
CA VAL A 13 2.63 0.58 7.28
C VAL A 13 3.69 -0.49 7.06
N VAL A 14 3.29 -1.69 6.63
CA VAL A 14 4.24 -2.78 6.35
C VAL A 14 5.15 -2.41 5.18
N ALA A 15 4.61 -1.81 4.11
CA ALA A 15 5.41 -1.33 2.99
C ALA A 15 6.44 -0.28 3.43
N MET A 16 6.08 0.66 4.30
CA MET A 16 7.01 1.66 4.82
C MET A 16 8.17 1.03 5.59
N ILE A 17 7.89 0.03 6.45
CA ILE A 17 8.92 -0.68 7.21
C ILE A 17 9.87 -1.40 6.25
N PHE A 18 9.35 -2.15 5.28
CA PHE A 18 10.18 -2.89 4.32
C PHE A 18 10.99 -1.98 3.41
N THR A 19 10.42 -0.87 2.98
CA THR A 19 11.16 0.14 2.19
C THR A 19 12.29 0.75 3.03
N GLY A 20 12.03 1.12 4.29
CA GLY A 20 13.07 1.64 5.18
C GLY A 20 14.19 0.62 5.45
N TYR A 21 13.83 -0.63 5.71
CA TYR A 21 14.81 -1.71 5.88
C TYR A 21 15.61 -1.97 4.60
N SER A 22 14.96 -1.91 3.44
CA SER A 22 15.63 -2.04 2.15
C SER A 22 16.68 -0.95 1.95
N PHE A 23 16.37 0.30 2.26
CA PHE A 23 17.33 1.41 2.21
C PHE A 23 18.51 1.20 3.17
N TYR A 24 18.25 0.78 4.40
CA TYR A 24 19.32 0.41 5.34
C TYR A 24 20.24 -0.67 4.75
N LEU A 25 19.67 -1.72 4.17
CA LEU A 25 20.45 -2.79 3.53
C LEU A 25 21.30 -2.30 2.35
N PHE A 26 20.82 -1.35 1.54
CA PHE A 26 21.59 -0.84 0.41
C PHE A 26 22.68 0.17 0.78
N PHE A 27 22.42 1.04 1.77
CA PHE A 27 23.25 2.22 2.01
C PHE A 27 24.08 2.13 3.29
N GLU A 28 23.63 1.36 4.28
CA GLU A 28 24.30 1.29 5.58
C GLU A 28 25.00 -0.05 5.84
N THR A 29 24.64 -1.12 5.11
CA THR A 29 25.35 -2.40 5.27
C THR A 29 26.64 -2.44 4.45
N THR A 30 27.70 -2.95 5.07
CA THR A 30 29.03 -3.10 4.46
C THR A 30 29.11 -4.22 3.44
N ASP A 31 28.12 -5.12 3.37
CA ASP A 31 28.10 -6.27 2.46
C ASP A 31 26.88 -6.25 1.53
N ILE A 32 26.89 -5.30 0.59
CA ILE A 32 25.88 -5.19 -0.47
C ILE A 32 25.80 -6.46 -1.32
N SER A 33 26.90 -7.21 -1.47
CA SER A 33 26.93 -8.44 -2.28
C SER A 33 25.97 -9.51 -1.75
N ARG A 34 25.79 -9.53 -0.42
CA ARG A 34 24.92 -10.47 0.27
C ARG A 34 23.53 -9.90 0.56
N TYR A 35 23.46 -8.63 0.95
CA TYR A 35 22.22 -8.01 1.41
C TYR A 35 21.45 -7.23 0.32
N GLY A 36 22.09 -6.92 -0.80
CA GLY A 36 21.45 -6.19 -1.90
C GLY A 36 20.25 -6.94 -2.48
N VAL A 37 20.34 -8.26 -2.64
CA VAL A 37 19.21 -9.08 -3.11
C VAL A 37 18.02 -9.02 -2.14
N ILE A 38 18.29 -9.04 -0.83
CA ILE A 38 17.25 -8.93 0.21
C ILE A 38 16.59 -7.56 0.14
N GLY A 39 17.38 -6.49 -0.03
CA GLY A 39 16.87 -5.14 -0.26
C GLY A 39 15.96 -5.04 -1.48
N ILE A 40 16.33 -5.68 -2.61
CA ILE A 40 15.49 -5.70 -3.83
C ILE A 40 14.16 -6.41 -3.54
N ILE A 41 14.19 -7.56 -2.87
CA ILE A 41 12.99 -8.32 -2.52
C ILE A 41 12.06 -7.46 -1.64
N PHE A 42 12.60 -6.79 -0.63
CA PHE A 42 11.81 -5.92 0.24
C PHE A 42 11.16 -4.77 -0.53
N ASN A 43 11.87 -4.14 -1.47
CA ASN A 43 11.28 -3.12 -2.33
C ASN A 43 10.16 -3.66 -3.23
N LEU A 44 10.33 -4.85 -3.81
CA LEU A 44 9.28 -5.49 -4.63
C LEU A 44 8.04 -5.83 -3.81
N VAL A 45 8.22 -6.33 -2.58
CA VAL A 45 7.11 -6.60 -1.67
C VAL A 45 6.40 -5.30 -1.27
N SER A 46 7.15 -4.25 -0.93
CA SER A 46 6.58 -2.92 -0.64
C SER A 46 5.74 -2.39 -1.80
N LEU A 47 6.23 -2.50 -3.03
CA LEU A 47 5.50 -2.04 -4.22
C LEU A 47 4.17 -2.78 -4.39
N LYS A 48 4.19 -4.11 -4.20
CA LYS A 48 2.98 -4.93 -4.26
C LYS A 48 1.96 -4.54 -3.18
N LEU A 49 2.42 -4.33 -1.95
CA LEU A 49 1.54 -3.92 -0.84
C LEU A 49 0.90 -2.54 -1.09
N LEU A 50 1.68 -1.58 -1.60
CA LEU A 50 1.16 -0.27 -1.99
C LEU A 50 0.14 -0.38 -3.13
N TYR A 51 0.35 -1.29 -4.07
CA TYR A 51 -0.60 -1.56 -5.14
C TYR A 51 -1.94 -2.12 -4.62
N GLU A 52 -1.91 -3.08 -3.70
CA GLU A 52 -3.14 -3.60 -3.08
C GLU A 52 -3.86 -2.53 -2.26
N ALA A 53 -3.13 -1.72 -1.48
CA ALA A 53 -3.71 -0.58 -0.77
C ALA A 53 -4.38 0.42 -1.72
N TYR A 54 -3.73 0.72 -2.85
CA TYR A 54 -4.28 1.59 -3.90
C TYR A 54 -5.59 1.02 -4.47
N LYS A 55 -5.62 -0.29 -4.77
CA LYS A 55 -6.82 -0.95 -5.32
C LYS A 55 -7.99 -0.86 -4.36
N ILE A 56 -7.76 -1.11 -3.06
CA ILE A 56 -8.79 -0.96 -2.03
C ILE A 56 -9.33 0.47 -1.99
N ASN A 57 -8.44 1.47 -1.98
CA ASN A 57 -8.84 2.88 -1.96
C ASN A 57 -9.66 3.27 -3.21
N LYS A 58 -9.27 2.77 -4.38
CA LYS A 58 -9.99 3.00 -5.64
C LYS A 58 -11.40 2.40 -5.63
N GLU A 59 -11.55 1.17 -5.10
CA GLU A 59 -12.85 0.53 -4.92
C GLU A 59 -13.75 1.35 -3.99
N MET A 60 -13.21 1.78 -2.85
CA MET A 60 -13.95 2.58 -1.88
C MET A 60 -14.48 3.89 -2.46
N LYS A 61 -13.62 4.66 -3.15
CA LYS A 61 -14.05 5.91 -3.81
C LYS A 61 -15.15 5.68 -4.84
N ARG A 62 -15.10 4.55 -5.57
CA ARG A 62 -16.14 4.19 -6.54
C ARG A 62 -17.48 3.91 -5.85
N ASP A 63 -17.47 3.24 -4.71
CA ASP A 63 -18.68 2.95 -3.95
C ASP A 63 -19.28 4.21 -3.31
N GLU A 64 -18.45 5.10 -2.78
CA GLU A 64 -18.87 6.42 -2.28
C GLU A 64 -19.56 7.24 -3.38
N TYR A 65 -18.98 7.28 -4.59
CA TYR A 65 -19.59 7.95 -5.73
C TYR A 65 -20.96 7.36 -6.11
N LYS A 66 -21.09 6.02 -6.14
CA LYS A 66 -22.38 5.35 -6.42
C LYS A 66 -23.43 5.70 -5.36
N ILE A 67 -23.05 5.75 -4.08
CA ILE A 67 -23.94 6.12 -2.98
C ILE A 67 -24.38 7.58 -3.13
N ALA A 68 -23.45 8.50 -3.41
CA ALA A 68 -23.76 9.91 -3.62
C ALA A 68 -24.71 10.12 -4.81
N LYS A 69 -24.46 9.46 -5.95
CA LYS A 69 -25.33 9.51 -7.13
C LYS A 69 -26.74 9.01 -6.83
N ARG A 70 -26.88 7.90 -6.09
CA ARG A 70 -28.21 7.38 -5.67
C ARG A 70 -28.95 8.34 -4.75
N LYS A 71 -28.25 9.01 -3.83
CA LYS A 71 -28.86 10.03 -2.95
C LYS A 71 -29.35 11.24 -3.73
N PHE A 72 -28.58 11.69 -4.74
CA PHE A 72 -28.97 12.80 -5.61
C PHE A 72 -30.23 12.46 -6.42
N LEU A 73 -30.26 11.29 -7.06
CA LEU A 73 -31.39 10.86 -7.89
C LEU A 73 -32.69 10.59 -7.10
N LYS A 74 -32.61 10.25 -5.80
CA LYS A 74 -33.79 10.08 -4.93
C LYS A 74 -34.34 11.40 -4.36
N LYS A 75 -33.60 12.49 -4.50
CA LYS A 75 -33.97 13.84 -4.02
C LYS A 75 -34.64 14.68 -5.11
N SER A 76 -34.53 14.26 -6.36
CA SER A 76 -35.24 14.76 -7.54
C SER A 76 -36.52 13.97 -7.74
#